data_AF-A0A101X7C6-F1
#
_entry.id   AF-A0A101X7C6-F1
#
_cell.length_a   1.000
_cell.length_b   1.000
_cell.length_c   1.000
_cell.angle_alpha   90.00
_cell.angle_beta   90.00
_cell.angle_gamma   90.00
#
_symmetry.space_group_name_H-M   'P 1'
#
loop_
_entity.id
_entity.type
_entity.pdbx_description
1 polymer ?
#
loop_
_entity_poly.entity_id
_entity_poly.type
_entity_poly.pdbx_seq_one_letter_code
_entity_poly.pdbx_strand_id
1 'polypeptide(L)'
;MKEEQGVMGNLTYEILFTAPDKDGAVISIRVHRLVKEALANIARQEGLDGVSELVRGIIASFLISRLNLAKPEPKILTPPMYVNINVNKAPRSINDANRELARVKIQDKVEEAYEFLEKYKKGLIRVAGNNSYVRKIRRDIAEAMALALKYSLEEEYTRLKVLLNEIQLIFD
;
A
#
# COMPACT_ATOMS: atom_id res chain seq x y z
N MET A 1 14.85 -25.73 40.46
CA MET A 1 14.81 -26.86 39.50
C MET A 1 13.40 -27.32 39.11
N LYS A 2 12.40 -27.46 40.01
CA LYS A 2 11.02 -27.84 39.59
C LYS A 2 10.19 -26.68 38.99
N GLU A 3 10.47 -25.42 39.36
CA GLU A 3 9.73 -24.25 38.83
C GLU A 3 10.22 -23.78 37.45
N GLU A 4 11.51 -23.93 37.14
CA GLU A 4 12.10 -23.53 35.84
C GLU A 4 11.52 -24.34 34.66
N GLN A 5 11.05 -25.57 34.91
CA GLN A 5 10.38 -26.39 33.91
C GLN A 5 8.93 -25.96 33.65
N GLY A 6 8.27 -25.28 34.60
CA GLY A 6 6.87 -24.87 34.48
C GLY A 6 6.65 -23.66 33.58
N VAL A 7 7.56 -22.69 33.60
CA VAL A 7 7.47 -21.48 32.74
C VAL A 7 7.92 -21.79 31.31
N MET A 8 9.00 -22.55 31.16
CA MET A 8 9.55 -22.92 29.85
C MET A 8 8.67 -23.92 29.11
N GLY A 9 7.97 -24.81 29.82
CA GLY A 9 7.04 -25.79 29.23
C GLY A 9 5.73 -25.19 28.69
N ASN A 10 5.37 -23.98 29.12
CA ASN A 10 4.13 -23.30 28.73
C ASN A 10 4.34 -22.20 27.68
N LEU A 11 5.58 -21.95 27.25
CA LEU A 11 5.88 -20.92 26.26
C LEU A 11 5.71 -21.50 24.84
N THR A 12 4.69 -21.05 24.11
CA THR A 12 4.43 -21.46 22.72
C THR A 12 4.83 -20.36 21.73
N TYR A 13 4.93 -20.72 20.45
CA TYR A 13 5.24 -19.77 19.37
C TYR A 13 4.25 -18.60 19.36
N GLU A 14 2.96 -18.86 19.57
CA GLU A 14 1.89 -17.87 19.55
C GLU A 14 2.04 -16.84 20.69
N ILE A 15 2.43 -17.31 21.88
CA ILE A 15 2.61 -16.45 23.07
C ILE A 15 3.70 -15.40 22.83
N LEU A 16 4.73 -15.71 22.03
CA LEU A 16 5.82 -14.77 21.72
C LEU A 16 5.38 -13.56 20.89
N PHE A 17 4.31 -13.70 20.11
CA PHE A 17 3.83 -12.67 19.19
C PHE A 17 2.46 -12.10 19.58
N THR A 18 1.82 -12.66 20.61
CA THR A 18 0.56 -12.14 21.13
C THR A 18 0.82 -10.80 21.80
N ALA A 19 0.01 -9.79 21.47
CA ALA A 19 0.08 -8.51 22.18
C ALA A 19 -0.26 -8.75 23.66
N PRO A 20 0.52 -8.22 24.61
CA PRO A 20 0.18 -8.38 26.01
C PRO A 20 -1.16 -7.68 26.29
N ASP A 21 -2.07 -8.37 26.96
CA ASP A 21 -3.28 -7.77 27.52
C ASP A 21 -2.93 -6.75 28.61
N LYS A 22 -3.94 -6.19 29.27
CA LYS A 22 -3.77 -5.20 30.36
C LYS A 22 -2.83 -5.64 31.49
N ASP A 23 -2.55 -6.94 31.62
CA ASP A 23 -1.63 -7.56 32.58
C ASP A 23 -0.23 -7.88 32.01
N GLY A 24 0.19 -7.18 30.95
CA GLY A 24 1.53 -7.31 30.40
C GLY A 24 2.65 -6.98 31.39
N ALA A 25 3.68 -7.81 31.44
CA ALA A 25 4.87 -7.52 32.23
C ALA A 25 5.76 -6.47 31.54
N VAL A 26 6.14 -5.41 32.27
CA VAL A 26 7.05 -4.39 31.77
C VAL A 26 8.48 -4.71 32.19
N ILE A 27 9.36 -4.90 31.21
CA ILE A 27 10.80 -5.05 31.42
C ILE A 27 11.48 -3.72 31.13
N SER A 28 12.04 -3.08 32.16
CA SER A 28 12.80 -1.83 32.03
C SER A 28 14.30 -2.12 31.93
N ILE A 29 14.93 -1.70 30.83
CA ILE A 29 16.37 -1.90 30.60
C ILE A 29 17.06 -0.54 30.50
N ARG A 30 18.18 -0.37 31.21
CA ARG A 30 19.05 0.79 31.06
C ARG A 30 20.12 0.51 30.01
N VAL A 31 20.20 1.37 29.01
CA VAL A 31 21.20 1.29 27.94
C VAL A 31 21.89 2.65 27.75
N HIS A 32 23.05 2.65 27.11
CA HIS A 32 23.74 3.88 26.73
C HIS A 32 22.88 4.71 25.76
N ARG A 33 22.97 6.05 25.82
CA ARG A 33 22.15 6.96 24.99
C ARG A 33 22.26 6.65 23.49
N LEU A 34 23.48 6.44 22.99
CA LEU A 34 23.72 6.14 21.58
C LEU A 34 23.08 4.81 21.14
N VAL A 35 23.02 3.82 22.04
CA VAL A 35 22.37 2.54 21.76
C VAL A 35 20.86 2.74 21.62
N LYS A 36 20.26 3.52 22.53
CA LYS A 36 18.83 3.88 22.44
C LYS A 36 18.52 4.59 21.11
N GLU A 37 19.36 5.52 20.70
CA GLU A 37 19.18 6.25 19.43
C GLU A 37 19.31 5.35 18.21
N ALA A 38 20.30 4.45 18.20
CA ALA A 38 20.46 3.47 17.13
C ALA A 38 19.23 2.56 17.01
N LEU A 39 18.74 2.01 18.13
CA LEU A 39 17.55 1.16 18.16
C LEU A 39 16.29 1.91 17.68
N ALA A 40 16.13 3.18 18.08
CA ALA A 40 15.00 4.00 17.64
C ALA A 40 15.04 4.28 16.13
N ASN A 41 16.23 4.47 15.57
CA ASN A 41 16.38 4.67 14.12
C ASN A 41 16.09 3.39 13.34
N ILE A 42 16.57 2.24 13.80
CA ILE A 42 16.29 0.93 13.19
C ILE A 42 14.78 0.67 13.21
N ALA A 43 14.14 0.81 14.37
CA ALA A 43 12.69 0.60 14.50
C ALA A 43 11.89 1.48 13.52
N ARG A 44 12.30 2.75 13.35
CA ARG A 44 11.65 3.68 12.39
C ARG A 44 11.87 3.26 10.94
N GLN A 45 13.08 2.80 10.58
CA GLN A 45 13.40 2.35 9.23
C GLN A 45 12.62 1.09 8.85
N GLU A 46 12.39 0.21 9.82
CA GLU A 46 11.61 -1.02 9.63
C GLU A 46 10.09 -0.80 9.76
N GLY A 47 9.64 0.43 10.06
CA GLY A 47 8.22 0.77 10.18
C GLY A 47 7.54 0.21 11.43
N LEU A 48 8.30 -0.10 12.48
CA LEU A 48 7.82 -0.63 13.75
C LEU A 48 7.30 0.49 14.67
N ASP A 49 6.39 0.16 15.57
CA ASP A 49 5.83 1.04 16.61
C ASP A 49 6.80 1.23 17.78
N GLY A 50 7.99 1.74 17.46
CA GLY A 50 9.03 2.10 18.41
C GLY A 50 9.95 0.95 18.83
N VAL A 51 10.83 1.27 19.78
CA VAL A 51 11.90 0.36 20.22
C VAL A 51 11.36 -0.89 20.90
N SER A 52 10.20 -0.79 21.57
CA SER A 52 9.60 -1.91 22.29
C SER A 52 9.21 -3.07 21.37
N GLU A 53 8.69 -2.77 20.18
CA GLU A 53 8.31 -3.79 19.19
C GLU A 53 9.54 -4.46 18.58
N LEU A 54 10.56 -3.66 18.24
CA LEU A 54 11.87 -4.18 17.80
C LEU A 54 12.48 -5.13 18.83
N VAL A 55 12.53 -4.72 20.10
CA VAL A 55 13.10 -5.54 21.18
C VAL A 55 12.27 -6.80 21.40
N ARG A 56 10.93 -6.72 21.31
CA ARG A 56 10.05 -7.89 21.39
C ARG A 56 10.37 -8.90 20.29
N GLY A 57 10.56 -8.44 19.06
CA GLY A 57 10.94 -9.30 17.92
C GLY A 57 12.30 -9.97 18.11
N ILE A 58 13.29 -9.25 18.64
CA ILE A 58 14.61 -9.81 18.97
C ILE A 58 14.51 -10.88 20.05
N ILE A 59 13.79 -10.59 21.15
CA ILE A 59 13.58 -11.56 22.25
C ILE A 59 12.85 -12.80 21.72
N ALA A 60 11.79 -12.63 20.94
CA ALA A 60 11.05 -13.75 20.34
C ALA A 60 11.96 -14.61 19.45
N SER A 61 12.74 -13.99 18.56
CA SER A 61 13.68 -14.71 17.68
C SER A 61 14.74 -15.47 18.46
N PHE A 62 15.28 -14.87 19.52
CA PHE A 62 16.22 -15.51 20.44
C PHE A 62 15.58 -16.72 21.14
N LEU A 63 14.36 -16.59 21.66
CA LEU A 63 13.65 -17.66 22.36
C LEU A 63 13.27 -18.80 21.42
N ILE A 64 12.79 -18.52 20.20
CA ILE A 64 12.51 -19.55 19.19
C ILE A 64 13.75 -20.38 18.91
N SER A 65 14.88 -19.71 18.65
CA SER A 65 16.16 -20.35 18.37
C SER A 65 16.66 -21.17 19.57
N ARG A 66 16.56 -20.62 20.78
CA ARG A 66 17.08 -21.27 21.98
C ARG A 66 16.25 -22.46 22.45
N LEU A 67 14.93 -22.40 22.24
CA LEU A 67 13.97 -23.38 22.74
C LEU A 67 13.49 -24.35 21.65
N ASN A 68 13.97 -24.21 20.41
CA ASN A 68 13.53 -24.99 19.26
C ASN A 68 12.00 -25.01 19.13
N LEU A 69 11.35 -23.85 19.33
CA LEU A 69 9.90 -23.75 19.20
C LEU A 69 9.51 -23.96 17.74
N ALA A 70 8.75 -25.03 17.47
CA ALA A 70 8.24 -25.31 16.14
C ALA A 70 7.24 -24.20 15.76
N LYS A 71 7.48 -23.55 14.62
CA LYS A 71 6.49 -22.67 14.01
C LYS A 71 5.29 -23.54 13.60
N PRO A 72 4.06 -23.21 14.03
CA PRO A 72 2.89 -23.97 13.61
C PRO A 72 2.77 -23.93 12.08
N GLU A 73 2.54 -25.10 11.47
CA GLU A 73 2.18 -25.13 10.06
C GLU A 73 0.87 -24.35 9.86
N PRO A 74 0.80 -23.44 8.88
CA PRO A 74 -0.44 -22.75 8.59
C PRO A 74 -1.49 -23.81 8.23
N LYS A 75 -2.48 -24.02 9.10
CA LYS A 75 -3.67 -24.80 8.76
C LYS A 75 -4.43 -24.01 7.72
N ILE A 76 -4.15 -24.27 6.45
CA ILE A 76 -4.92 -23.76 5.30
C ILE A 76 -6.27 -24.47 5.35
N LEU A 77 -7.18 -24.01 6.22
CA LEU A 77 -8.55 -24.52 6.31
C LEU A 77 -9.38 -24.10 5.08
N THR A 78 -8.93 -23.07 4.37
CA THR A 78 -9.54 -22.54 3.16
C THR A 78 -8.46 -21.92 2.27
N PRO A 79 -8.62 -21.94 0.94
CA PRO A 79 -7.76 -21.17 0.04
C PRO A 79 -7.71 -19.70 0.50
N PRO A 80 -6.53 -19.05 0.42
CA PRO A 80 -6.37 -17.69 0.91
C PRO A 80 -7.38 -16.77 0.22
N MET A 81 -8.20 -16.10 1.02
CA MET A 81 -9.07 -15.04 0.52
C MET A 81 -8.19 -13.82 0.27
N TYR A 82 -8.03 -13.45 -0.99
CA TYR A 82 -7.33 -12.21 -1.35
C TYR A 82 -8.23 -11.02 -0.99
N VAL A 83 -7.98 -10.41 0.17
CA VAL A 83 -8.56 -9.12 0.50
C VAL A 83 -7.63 -8.05 -0.05
N ASN A 84 -7.98 -7.47 -1.20
CA ASN A 84 -7.34 -6.24 -1.69
C ASN A 84 -7.79 -5.07 -0.80
N ILE A 85 -7.03 -4.79 0.25
CA ILE A 85 -7.22 -3.57 1.03
C ILE A 85 -6.46 -2.45 0.31
N ASN A 86 -7.18 -1.65 -0.48
CA ASN A 86 -6.67 -0.37 -0.96
C ASN A 86 -6.59 0.60 0.24
N VAL A 87 -5.43 0.65 0.89
CA VAL A 87 -5.15 1.66 1.91
C VAL A 87 -4.83 2.97 1.19
N ASN A 88 -5.87 3.71 0.83
CA ASN A 88 -5.70 5.12 0.50
C ASN A 88 -5.30 5.86 1.76
N LYS A 89 -4.00 6.14 1.90
CA LYS A 89 -3.49 7.15 2.84
C LYS A 89 -4.16 8.47 2.46
N ALA A 90 -5.28 8.79 3.11
CA ALA A 90 -5.94 10.07 2.93
C ALA A 90 -4.92 11.19 3.21
N PRO A 91 -4.58 12.04 2.22
CA PRO A 91 -3.79 13.22 2.50
C PRO A 91 -4.66 14.21 3.27
N ARG A 92 -4.01 14.92 4.19
CA ARG A 92 -4.50 16.12 4.88
C ARG A 92 -5.43 16.95 4.00
N SER A 93 -6.66 17.18 4.50
CA SER A 93 -7.63 18.20 4.06
C SER A 93 -7.49 18.65 2.61
N ILE A 94 -7.77 17.74 1.67
CA ILE A 94 -8.03 18.15 0.29
C ILE A 94 -9.31 18.99 0.32
N ASN A 95 -9.22 20.25 -0.10
CA ASN A 95 -10.40 21.11 -0.23
C ASN A 95 -11.39 20.46 -1.22
N ASP A 96 -12.58 20.11 -0.75
CA ASP A 96 -13.61 19.41 -1.54
C ASP A 96 -13.95 20.15 -2.84
N ALA A 97 -13.91 21.49 -2.84
CA ALA A 97 -14.13 22.29 -4.04
C ALA A 97 -13.06 22.06 -5.12
N ASN A 98 -11.80 21.87 -4.72
CA ASN A 98 -10.71 21.58 -5.67
C ASN A 98 -10.78 20.15 -6.20
N ARG A 99 -11.28 19.22 -5.38
CA ARG A 99 -11.52 17.84 -5.78
C ARG A 99 -12.64 17.74 -6.81
N GLU A 100 -13.73 18.48 -6.59
CA GLU A 100 -14.85 18.51 -7.53
C GLU A 100 -14.48 19.22 -8.85
N LEU A 101 -13.75 20.34 -8.77
CA LEU A 101 -13.20 20.98 -9.97
C LEU A 101 -12.28 20.03 -10.76
N ALA A 102 -11.50 19.20 -10.07
CA ALA A 102 -10.67 18.19 -10.71
C ALA A 102 -11.50 17.13 -11.42
N ARG A 103 -12.61 16.68 -10.83
CA ARG A 103 -13.55 15.75 -11.48
C ARG A 103 -14.13 16.30 -12.77
N VAL A 104 -14.61 17.55 -12.76
CA VAL A 104 -15.14 18.21 -13.96
C VAL A 104 -14.08 18.24 -15.06
N LYS A 105 -12.87 18.70 -14.74
CA LYS A 105 -11.76 18.74 -15.71
C LYS A 105 -11.41 17.37 -16.28
N ILE A 106 -11.44 16.33 -15.44
CA ILE A 106 -11.19 14.96 -15.89
C ILE A 106 -12.31 14.48 -16.80
N GLN A 107 -13.57 14.75 -16.44
CA GLN A 107 -14.74 14.37 -17.23
C GLN A 107 -14.71 15.01 -18.62
N ASP A 108 -14.34 16.29 -18.74
CA ASP A 108 -14.16 16.96 -20.04
C ASP A 108 -13.14 16.23 -20.92
N LYS A 109 -12.03 15.77 -20.33
CA LYS A 109 -10.98 15.02 -21.05
C LYS A 109 -11.39 13.61 -21.42
N VAL A 110 -12.20 12.98 -20.58
CA VAL A 110 -12.80 11.69 -20.86
C VAL A 110 -13.75 11.80 -22.05
N GLU A 111 -14.61 12.82 -22.09
CA GLU A 111 -15.52 13.07 -23.21
C GLU A 111 -14.76 13.36 -24.52
N GLU A 112 -13.73 14.23 -24.49
CA GLU A 112 -12.86 14.50 -25.65
C GLU A 112 -12.22 13.20 -26.18
N ALA A 113 -11.78 12.31 -25.29
CA ALA A 113 -11.18 11.02 -25.65
C ALA A 113 -12.21 10.04 -26.24
N TYR A 114 -13.41 9.94 -25.66
CA TYR A 114 -14.48 9.08 -26.18
C TYR A 114 -14.93 9.54 -27.57
N GLU A 115 -15.14 10.85 -27.76
CA GLU A 115 -15.50 11.39 -29.06
C GLU A 115 -14.45 11.07 -30.13
N PHE A 116 -13.16 11.21 -29.77
CA PHE A 116 -12.08 10.85 -30.66
C PHE A 116 -12.14 9.37 -31.05
N LEU A 117 -12.27 8.46 -30.07
CA LEU A 117 -12.35 7.02 -30.31
C LEU A 117 -13.57 6.66 -31.16
N GLU A 118 -14.72 7.29 -30.92
CA GLU A 118 -15.94 7.06 -31.69
C GLU A 118 -15.78 7.53 -33.15
N LYS A 119 -15.25 8.74 -33.36
CA LYS A 119 -14.95 9.29 -34.70
C LYS A 119 -13.91 8.44 -35.43
N TYR A 120 -12.91 7.90 -34.72
CA TYR A 120 -11.95 6.97 -35.28
C TYR A 120 -12.60 5.64 -35.70
N LYS A 121 -13.40 5.02 -34.82
CA LYS A 121 -14.13 3.77 -35.12
C LYS A 121 -15.10 3.92 -36.31
N LYS A 122 -15.70 5.11 -36.48
CA LYS A 122 -16.54 5.46 -37.64
C LYS A 122 -15.75 5.78 -38.91
N GLY A 123 -14.41 5.79 -38.86
CA GLY A 123 -13.55 6.14 -39.99
C GLY A 123 -13.55 7.62 -40.37
N LEU A 124 -14.16 8.49 -39.55
CA LEU A 124 -14.21 9.94 -39.76
C LEU A 124 -12.85 10.59 -39.50
N ILE A 125 -12.07 10.02 -38.58
CA ILE A 125 -10.69 10.42 -38.32
C ILE A 125 -9.77 9.31 -38.83
N ARG A 126 -8.86 9.67 -39.72
CA ARG A 126 -7.76 8.79 -40.13
C ARG A 126 -6.51 9.17 -39.37
N VAL A 127 -5.98 8.20 -38.66
CA VAL A 127 -4.71 8.31 -37.97
C VAL A 127 -3.63 7.81 -38.92
N ALA A 128 -2.75 8.70 -39.37
CA ALA A 128 -1.59 8.35 -40.17
C ALA A 128 -0.36 9.11 -39.68
N GLY A 129 0.77 8.42 -39.53
CA GLY A 129 2.05 9.00 -39.14
C GLY A 129 2.00 9.78 -37.82
N ASN A 130 2.71 10.90 -37.78
CA ASN A 130 2.77 11.78 -36.61
C ASN A 130 1.52 12.68 -36.50
N ASN A 131 0.41 12.12 -36.02
CA ASN A 131 -0.84 12.87 -35.84
C ASN A 131 -0.79 13.74 -34.56
N SER A 132 -0.71 15.06 -34.75
CA SER A 132 -0.63 16.07 -33.68
C SER A 132 -1.85 16.06 -32.74
N TYR A 133 -3.03 15.81 -33.29
CA TYR A 133 -4.28 15.79 -32.53
C TYR A 133 -4.29 14.64 -31.52
N VAL A 134 -3.76 13.49 -31.91
CA VAL A 134 -3.68 12.33 -31.01
C VAL A 134 -2.63 12.56 -29.94
N ARG A 135 -1.46 13.10 -30.30
CA ARG A 135 -0.44 13.44 -29.30
C ARG A 135 -0.98 14.39 -28.24
N LYS A 136 -1.83 15.34 -28.65
CA LYS A 136 -2.56 16.19 -27.71
C LYS A 136 -3.48 15.37 -26.80
N ILE A 137 -4.34 14.51 -27.35
CA ILE A 137 -5.26 13.68 -26.54
C ILE A 137 -4.49 12.79 -25.55
N ARG A 138 -3.39 12.14 -25.98
CA ARG A 138 -2.55 11.33 -25.09
C ARG A 138 -1.94 12.14 -23.95
N ARG A 139 -1.48 13.36 -24.24
CA ARG A 139 -0.94 14.28 -23.23
C ARG A 139 -2.04 14.71 -22.26
N ASP A 140 -3.19 15.11 -22.77
CA ASP A 140 -4.32 15.58 -21.97
C ASP A 140 -4.83 14.47 -21.04
N ILE A 141 -4.88 13.21 -21.50
CA ILE A 141 -5.21 12.06 -20.67
C ILE A 141 -4.14 11.83 -19.58
N ALA A 142 -2.86 11.91 -19.92
CA ALA A 142 -1.78 11.74 -18.94
C ALA A 142 -1.81 12.85 -17.85
N GLU A 143 -2.09 14.10 -18.24
CA GLU A 143 -2.28 15.22 -17.31
C GLU A 143 -3.50 15.00 -16.41
N ALA A 144 -4.61 14.52 -16.97
CA ALA A 144 -5.80 14.17 -16.22
C ALA A 144 -5.56 13.00 -15.24
N MET A 145 -4.74 12.01 -15.61
CA MET A 145 -4.35 10.90 -14.72
C MET A 145 -3.52 11.40 -13.53
N ALA A 146 -2.59 12.33 -13.76
CA ALA A 146 -1.82 12.95 -12.68
C ALA A 146 -2.74 13.75 -11.73
N LEU A 147 -3.73 14.44 -12.28
CA LEU A 147 -4.74 15.16 -11.51
C LEU A 147 -5.60 14.21 -10.66
N ALA A 148 -6.03 13.08 -11.24
CA ALA A 148 -6.81 12.06 -10.55
C ALA A 148 -6.05 11.45 -9.36
N LEU A 149 -4.76 11.13 -9.54
CA LEU A 149 -3.90 10.63 -8.46
C LEU A 149 -3.72 11.67 -7.35
N LYS A 150 -3.49 12.94 -7.72
CA LYS A 150 -3.33 14.05 -6.75
C LYS A 150 -4.53 14.20 -5.82
N TYR A 151 -5.74 13.92 -6.32
CA TYR A 151 -7.00 14.11 -5.59
C TYR A 151 -7.67 12.80 -5.15
N SER A 152 -6.96 11.67 -5.23
CA SER A 152 -7.48 10.35 -4.82
C SER A 152 -8.82 10.01 -5.50
N LEU A 153 -8.84 10.17 -6.83
CA LEU A 153 -9.96 9.90 -7.72
C LEU A 153 -9.67 8.60 -8.50
N GLU A 154 -9.79 7.46 -7.81
CA GLU A 154 -9.34 6.14 -8.33
C GLU A 154 -10.19 5.62 -9.50
N GLU A 155 -11.50 5.84 -9.46
CA GLU A 155 -12.42 5.43 -10.51
C GLU A 155 -12.11 6.18 -11.81
N GLU A 156 -11.91 7.50 -11.70
CA GLU A 156 -11.55 8.38 -12.79
C GLU A 156 -10.16 8.03 -13.36
N TYR A 157 -9.18 7.73 -12.50
CA TYR A 157 -7.86 7.26 -12.93
C TYR A 157 -7.94 5.94 -13.72
N THR A 158 -8.73 4.98 -13.25
CA THR A 158 -8.91 3.68 -13.90
C THR A 158 -9.56 3.86 -15.27
N ARG A 159 -10.58 4.71 -15.37
CA ARG A 159 -11.26 5.06 -16.63
C ARG A 159 -10.30 5.70 -17.64
N LEU A 160 -9.49 6.66 -17.20
CA LEU A 160 -8.47 7.32 -18.03
C LEU A 160 -7.39 6.34 -18.51
N LYS A 161 -6.98 5.38 -17.66
CA LYS A 161 -6.00 4.35 -18.03
C LYS A 161 -6.50 3.44 -19.15
N VAL A 162 -7.77 3.04 -19.09
CA VAL A 162 -8.41 2.25 -20.16
C VAL A 162 -8.42 3.03 -21.47
N LEU A 163 -8.84 4.30 -21.42
CA LEU A 163 -8.85 5.18 -22.60
C LEU A 163 -7.44 5.38 -23.19
N LEU A 164 -6.42 5.57 -22.35
CA LEU A 164 -5.05 5.72 -22.81
C LEU A 164 -4.57 4.46 -23.54
N ASN A 165 -4.86 3.28 -23.01
CA ASN A 165 -4.50 2.00 -23.62
C ASN A 165 -5.23 1.80 -24.96
N GLU A 166 -6.54 2.06 -25.01
CA GLU A 166 -7.32 2.00 -26.26
C GLU A 166 -6.76 2.94 -27.32
N ILE A 167 -6.41 4.16 -26.91
CA ILE A 167 -5.78 5.11 -27.82
C ILE A 167 -4.42 4.59 -28.25
N GLN A 168 -3.56 4.09 -27.36
CA GLN A 168 -2.24 3.55 -27.73
C GLN A 168 -2.32 2.42 -28.75
N LEU A 169 -3.27 1.49 -28.61
CA LEU A 169 -3.49 0.39 -29.56
C LEU A 169 -3.87 0.84 -30.98
N ILE A 170 -4.32 2.08 -31.15
CA ILE A 170 -4.60 2.65 -32.49
C ILE A 170 -3.29 3.08 -33.19
N PHE A 171 -2.17 3.24 -32.47
CA PHE A 171 -0.91 3.80 -32.99
C PHE A 171 0.25 2.81 -33.02
N ASP A 172 0.20 1.74 -32.23
CA ASP A 172 1.12 0.61 -32.34
C ASP A 172 0.71 -0.30 -33.49
#